data_AF-A0A925BFM1-F1
#
_entry.id   AF-A0A925BFM1-F1
#
_cell.length_a   1.000
_cell.length_b   1.000
_cell.length_c   1.000
_cell.angle_alpha   90.00
_cell.angle_beta   90.00
_cell.angle_gamma   90.00
#
_symmetry.space_group_name_H-M   'P 1'
#
loop_
_entity.id
_entity.type
_entity.pdbx_description
1 polymer ?
#
loop_
_entity_poly.entity_id
_entity_poly.type
_entity_poly.pdbx_seq_one_letter_code
_entity_poly.pdbx_strand_id
1 'polypeptide(L)'
;MAAKLEHVVELVEQLSDTDRLKLMDYLHIVRRTTPITREEILAEFERRKAAGAFDKRESLRGKYANSKVTISDDELAAYRHELQTAWKEDMDEIIGDD
;
A
#
# COMPACT_ATOMS: atom_id res chain seq x y z
N MET A 1 -11.95 28.59 11.71
CA MET A 1 -13.34 28.12 11.53
C MET A 1 -13.27 27.06 10.44
N ALA A 2 -13.42 25.78 10.79
CA ALA A 2 -13.31 24.70 9.79
C ALA A 2 -14.59 24.69 8.94
N ALA A 3 -14.44 24.78 7.61
CA ALA A 3 -15.58 24.57 6.71
C ALA A 3 -16.08 23.13 6.89
N LYS A 4 -17.39 22.97 7.05
CA LYS A 4 -18.02 21.64 7.08
C LYS A 4 -17.90 21.00 5.69
N LEU A 5 -17.71 19.68 5.65
CA LEU A 5 -17.50 18.94 4.40
C LEU A 5 -18.63 19.17 3.39
N GLU A 6 -19.87 19.26 3.88
CA GLU A 6 -21.05 19.50 3.05
C GLU A 6 -20.94 20.84 2.29
N HIS A 7 -20.45 21.88 2.97
CA HIS A 7 -20.26 23.21 2.38
C HIS A 7 -19.17 23.22 1.29
N VAL A 8 -18.14 22.39 1.46
CA VAL A 8 -17.08 22.23 0.44
C VAL A 8 -17.63 21.52 -0.78
N VAL A 9 -18.47 20.49 -0.60
CA VAL A 9 -19.11 19.77 -1.70
C VAL A 9 -20.02 20.70 -2.50
N GLU A 10 -20.87 21.49 -1.82
CA GLU A 10 -21.74 22.49 -2.46
C GLU A 10 -20.96 23.51 -3.30
N LEU A 11 -19.80 23.97 -2.80
CA LEU A 11 -18.94 24.90 -3.54
C LEU A 11 -18.30 24.25 -4.76
N VAL A 12 -17.94 22.96 -4.69
CA VAL A 12 -17.39 22.21 -5.83
C VAL A 12 -18.45 21.98 -6.92
N GLU A 13 -19.71 21.81 -6.53
CA GLU A 13 -20.84 21.68 -7.46
C GLU A 13 -21.06 22.94 -8.29
N GLN A 14 -20.75 24.12 -7.74
CA GLN A 14 -20.87 25.41 -8.42
C GLN A 14 -19.69 25.72 -9.37
N LEU A 15 -18.62 24.93 -9.36
CA LEU A 15 -17.47 25.13 -10.25
C LEU A 15 -17.80 24.75 -11.69
N SER A 16 -17.18 25.47 -12.63
CA SER A 16 -17.11 25.05 -14.02
C SER A 16 -16.35 23.72 -14.14
N ASP A 17 -16.59 22.95 -15.22
CA ASP A 17 -15.88 21.69 -15.46
C ASP A 17 -14.36 21.87 -15.49
N THR A 18 -13.90 22.99 -16.05
CA THR A 18 -12.48 23.32 -16.15
C THR A 18 -11.88 23.61 -14.77
N ASP A 19 -12.58 24.32 -13.89
CA ASP A 19 -12.06 24.63 -12.56
C ASP A 19 -12.18 23.44 -11.60
N ARG A 20 -13.18 22.58 -11.80
CA ARG A 20 -13.28 21.30 -11.11
C ARG A 20 -12.09 20.39 -11.44
N LEU A 21 -11.66 20.33 -12.70
CA LEU A 21 -10.46 19.59 -13.10
C LEU A 21 -9.20 20.13 -12.43
N LYS A 22 -8.98 21.45 -12.45
CA LYS A 22 -7.83 22.08 -11.77
C LYS A 22 -7.82 21.79 -10.27
N LEU A 23 -9.00 21.83 -9.63
CA LEU A 23 -9.13 21.50 -8.21
C LEU A 23 -8.76 20.03 -7.94
N MET A 24 -9.21 19.10 -8.78
CA MET A 24 -8.85 17.69 -8.65
C MET A 24 -7.34 17.46 -8.78
N ASP A 25 -6.68 18.13 -9.73
CA ASP A 25 -5.23 18.06 -9.93
C ASP A 25 -4.48 18.61 -8.71
N TYR A 26 -4.91 19.76 -8.19
CA TYR A 26 -4.34 20.36 -6.99
C TYR A 26 -4.48 19.43 -5.77
N LEU A 27 -5.67 18.87 -5.55
CA LEU A 27 -5.91 17.93 -4.44
C LEU A 27 -5.07 16.65 -4.57
N HIS A 28 -4.84 16.16 -5.79
CA HIS A 28 -3.93 15.04 -6.04
C HIS A 28 -2.48 15.37 -5.69
N ILE A 29 -2.01 16.58 -6.00
CA ILE A 29 -0.66 17.04 -5.65
C ILE A 29 -0.52 17.16 -4.13
N VAL A 30 -1.47 17.83 -3.45
CA VAL A 30 -1.46 18.01 -1.99
C VAL A 30 -1.51 16.68 -1.24
N ARG A 31 -2.27 15.71 -1.75
CA ARG A 31 -2.30 14.35 -1.19
C ARG A 31 -0.95 13.64 -1.29
N ARG A 32 -0.18 13.87 -2.37
CA ARG A 32 1.15 13.27 -2.53
C ARG A 32 2.20 13.89 -1.62
N THR A 33 2.01 15.14 -1.21
CA THR A 33 2.95 15.85 -0.32
C THR A 33 2.67 15.63 1.18
N THR A 34 1.48 15.14 1.52
CA THR A 34 1.12 14.86 2.91
C THR A 34 1.52 13.42 3.24
N PRO A 35 2.46 13.20 4.17
CA PRO A 35 2.85 11.84 4.54
C PRO A 35 1.63 11.11 5.13
N ILE A 36 1.23 10.03 4.48
CA ILE A 36 0.15 9.17 4.95
C ILE A 36 0.67 8.40 6.16
N THR A 37 -0.05 8.49 7.27
CA THR A 37 0.30 7.76 8.49
C THR A 37 -0.13 6.30 8.40
N ARG A 38 0.52 5.44 9.18
CA ARG A 38 0.14 4.02 9.29
C ARG A 38 -1.29 3.87 9.81
N GLU A 39 -1.68 4.72 10.76
CA GLU A 39 -2.99 4.73 11.38
C GLU A 39 -4.09 5.05 10.36
N GLU A 40 -3.86 6.01 9.46
CA GLU A 40 -4.80 6.35 8.38
C GLU A 40 -4.96 5.20 7.38
N ILE A 41 -3.88 4.50 7.05
CA ILE A 41 -3.93 3.33 6.16
C ILE A 41 -4.75 2.21 6.80
N LEU A 42 -4.53 1.94 8.09
CA LEU A 42 -5.28 0.91 8.81
C LEU A 42 -6.77 1.27 8.96
N ALA A 43 -7.07 2.53 9.26
CA ALA A 43 -8.46 3.01 9.35
C ALA A 43 -9.19 2.89 8.01
N GLU A 44 -8.54 3.28 6.91
CA GLU A 44 -9.12 3.15 5.57
C GLU A 44 -9.25 1.68 5.14
N PHE A 45 -8.30 0.83 5.52
CA PHE A 45 -8.39 -0.61 5.28
C PHE A 45 -9.60 -1.24 5.96
N GLU A 46 -9.80 -0.99 7.27
CA GLU A 46 -10.96 -1.52 8.00
C GLU A 46 -12.29 -0.97 7.47
N ARG A 47 -12.33 0.32 7.09
CA ARG A 47 -13.51 0.92 6.44
C ARG A 47 -13.87 0.19 5.14
N ARG A 48 -12.88 -0.05 4.26
CA ARG A 48 -13.10 -0.75 2.99
C ARG A 48 -13.51 -2.21 3.18
N LYS A 49 -12.94 -2.86 4.18
CA LYS A 49 -13.31 -4.23 4.57
C LYS A 49 -14.75 -4.30 5.06
N ALA A 50 -15.18 -3.38 5.92
CA ALA A 50 -16.58 -3.29 6.37
C ALA A 50 -17.56 -2.98 5.22
N ALA A 51 -17.11 -2.24 4.21
CA ALA A 51 -17.88 -1.97 2.99
C ALA A 51 -17.89 -3.13 1.98
N GLY A 52 -17.31 -4.29 2.32
CA GLY A 52 -17.29 -5.48 1.48
C GLY A 52 -16.37 -5.38 0.26
N ALA A 53 -15.43 -4.45 0.25
CA ALA A 53 -14.53 -4.23 -0.90
C ALA A 53 -13.67 -5.45 -1.27
N PHE A 54 -13.55 -6.41 -0.35
CA PHE A 54 -12.73 -7.62 -0.49
C PHE A 54 -13.54 -8.92 -0.51
N ASP A 55 -14.86 -8.89 -0.38
CA ASP A 55 -15.69 -10.10 -0.18
C ASP A 55 -15.69 -11.05 -1.38
N LYS A 56 -15.43 -10.53 -2.59
CA LYS A 56 -15.31 -11.32 -3.83
C LYS A 56 -13.87 -11.52 -4.30
N ARG A 57 -12.89 -11.07 -3.52
CA ARG A 57 -11.48 -11.17 -3.88
C ARG A 57 -10.83 -12.33 -3.13
N GLU A 58 -10.30 -13.27 -3.89
CA GLU A 58 -9.45 -14.31 -3.34
C GLU A 58 -8.21 -13.64 -2.72
N SER A 59 -7.98 -13.89 -1.43
CA SER A 59 -6.76 -13.42 -0.77
C SER A 59 -5.55 -14.03 -1.48
N LEU A 60 -4.60 -13.21 -1.93
CA LEU A 60 -3.35 -13.73 -2.52
C LEU A 60 -2.62 -14.62 -1.51
N ARG A 61 -2.68 -14.29 -0.22
CA ARG A 61 -2.21 -15.18 0.84
C ARG A 61 -3.02 -16.48 0.85
N GLY A 62 -4.34 -16.44 0.77
CA GLY A 62 -5.14 -17.67 0.70
C GLY A 62 -4.87 -18.54 -0.55
N LYS A 63 -4.57 -17.89 -1.68
CA LYS A 63 -4.31 -18.55 -2.97
C LYS A 63 -2.92 -19.18 -3.06
N TYR A 64 -1.91 -18.49 -2.53
CA TYR A 64 -0.51 -18.87 -2.68
C TYR A 64 0.13 -19.35 -1.37
N ALA A 65 -0.50 -19.19 -0.21
CA ALA A 65 -0.05 -19.87 0.98
C ALA A 65 -0.27 -21.37 0.79
N ASN A 66 0.83 -22.10 0.61
CA ASN A 66 0.80 -23.54 0.68
C ASN A 66 0.55 -23.92 2.15
N SER A 67 -0.69 -24.31 2.46
CA SER A 67 -1.10 -24.71 3.82
C SER A 67 -0.34 -25.93 4.36
N LYS A 68 0.39 -26.66 3.50
CA LYS A 68 1.27 -27.77 3.89
C LYS A 68 2.66 -27.31 4.33
N VAL A 69 3.00 -26.04 4.12
CA VAL A 69 4.27 -25.46 4.56
C VAL A 69 4.02 -24.76 5.89
N THR A 70 4.26 -25.48 6.98
CA THR A 70 4.23 -24.95 8.34
C THR A 70 5.65 -24.61 8.74
N ILE A 71 6.16 -23.50 8.21
CA ILE A 71 7.46 -22.96 8.58
C ILE A 71 7.24 -21.88 9.64
N SER A 72 7.98 -21.96 10.75
CA SER A 72 7.98 -20.92 11.78
C SER A 72 8.70 -19.66 11.27
N ASP A 73 8.44 -18.52 11.90
CA ASP A 73 9.10 -17.25 11.49
C ASP A 73 10.63 -17.32 11.67
N ASP A 74 11.10 -18.07 12.67
CA ASP A 74 12.52 -18.29 12.93
C ASP A 74 13.17 -19.15 11.84
N GLU A 75 12.51 -20.24 11.44
CA GLU A 75 12.98 -21.08 10.32
C GLU A 75 12.98 -20.31 8.99
N LEU A 76 11.97 -19.46 8.77
CA LEU A 76 11.92 -18.61 7.59
C LEU A 76 13.02 -17.53 7.61
N ALA A 77 13.34 -16.99 8.78
CA ALA A 77 14.45 -16.06 8.95
C ALA A 77 15.80 -16.73 8.69
N ALA A 78 16.02 -17.94 9.22
CA ALA A 78 17.23 -18.72 8.98
C ALA A 78 17.40 -19.04 7.48
N TYR A 79 16.34 -19.50 6.83
CA TYR A 79 16.36 -19.81 5.40
C TYR A 79 16.64 -18.57 4.54
N ARG A 80 16.04 -17.42 4.86
CA ARG A 80 16.36 -16.15 4.18
C ARG A 80 17.81 -15.74 4.34
N HIS A 81 18.35 -15.90 5.55
CA HIS A 81 19.74 -15.56 5.83
C HIS A 81 20.69 -16.45 5.02
N GLU A 82 20.47 -17.76 5.00
CA GLU A 82 21.25 -18.71 4.22
C GLU A 82 21.24 -18.36 2.72
N LEU A 83 20.06 -18.08 2.17
CA LEU A 83 19.89 -17.73 0.77
C LEU A 83 20.56 -16.38 0.43
N GLN A 84 20.52 -15.43 1.35
CA GLN A 84 21.21 -14.14 1.22
C GLN A 84 22.73 -14.28 1.29
N THR A 85 23.24 -15.16 2.15
CA THR A 85 24.68 -15.47 2.25
C THR A 85 25.17 -16.16 0.98
N ALA A 86 24.49 -17.21 0.53
CA ALA A 86 24.84 -17.93 -0.69
C ALA A 86 24.82 -17.01 -1.92
N TRP A 87 23.78 -16.17 -2.05
CA TRP A 87 23.72 -15.24 -3.17
C TRP A 87 24.82 -14.17 -3.10
N LYS A 88 25.23 -13.77 -1.91
CA LYS A 88 26.36 -12.85 -1.74
C LYS A 88 27.67 -13.51 -2.13
N GLU A 89 27.90 -14.76 -1.75
CA GLU A 89 29.08 -15.54 -2.14
C GLU A 89 29.14 -15.76 -3.66
N ASP A 90 28.01 -16.14 -4.29
CA ASP A 90 27.91 -16.27 -5.75
C ASP A 90 28.18 -14.93 -6.46
N MET A 91 27.66 -13.83 -5.93
CA MET A 91 27.88 -12.50 -6.51
C MET A 91 29.31 -12.00 -6.27
N ASP A 92 29.91 -12.34 -5.13
CA ASP A 92 31.31 -12.05 -4.84
C ASP A 92 32.23 -12.91 -5.74
N GLU A 93 31.83 -14.11 -6.17
CA GLU A 93 32.55 -14.91 -7.18
C GLU A 93 32.37 -14.36 -8.61
N ILE A 94 31.19 -13.84 -8.93
CA ILE A 94 30.88 -13.28 -10.26
C ILE A 94 31.49 -11.87 -10.45
N ILE A 95 31.52 -11.06 -9.39
CA ILE A 95 31.95 -9.65 -9.41
C ILE A 95 33.37 -9.49 -8.86
N GLY A 96 33.79 -10.38 -7.96
CA GLY A 96 35.14 -10.43 -7.41
C GLY A 96 36.09 -11.22 -8.31
N ASP A 97 36.36 -10.66 -9.48
CA ASP A 97 37.65 -10.88 -10.14
C ASP A 97 38.04 -9.55 -10.82
N ASP A 98 39.18 -9.04 -10.38
CA ASP A 98 39.97 -8.02 -11.07
C ASP A 98 40.88 -8.76 -12.07
#